data_AF-A0A4Q3EDB5-F1
#
_entry.id   AF-A0A4Q3EDB5-F1
#
_cell.length_a   1.000
_cell.length_b   1.000
_cell.length_c   1.000
_cell.angle_alpha   90.00
_cell.angle_beta   90.00
_cell.angle_gamma   90.00
#
_symmetry.space_group_name_H-M   'P 1'
#
loop_
_entity.id
_entity.type
_entity.pdbx_description
1 polymer ?
#
loop_
_entity_poly.entity_id
_entity_poly.type
_entity_poly.pdbx_seq_one_letter_code
_entity_poly.pdbx_strand_id
1 'polypeptide(L)' 'MDLDFLTGKHDETRQGEALVLDKPILKNNGRKLYIESYGCAMNFSDSEIVASILADQGFETTSDFKEA' A
#
# COMPACT_ATOMS: atom_id res chain seq x y z
N MET A 1 4.73 30.95 -5.26
CA MET A 1 5.14 30.16 -4.09
C MET A 1 3.90 29.43 -3.64
N ASP A 2 3.77 28.18 -4.04
CA ASP A 2 2.57 27.39 -3.79
C ASP A 2 2.42 27.15 -2.29
N LEU A 3 1.40 27.80 -1.75
CA LEU A 3 0.94 27.71 -0.35
C LEU A 3 0.27 26.35 -0.09
N ASP A 4 0.75 25.28 -0.70
CA ASP A 4 0.19 23.93 -0.61
C ASP A 4 1.10 22.96 0.18
N PHE A 5 2.37 23.32 0.42
CA PHE A 5 3.26 22.51 1.27
C PHE A 5 3.12 22.78 2.78
N LEU A 6 2.53 23.93 3.17
CA LEU A 6 2.34 24.32 4.58
C LEU A 6 0.98 23.92 5.15
N THR A 7 -0.04 23.79 4.31
CA THR A 7 -1.27 23.10 4.71
C THR A 7 -1.04 21.64 4.37
N GLY A 8 -0.96 20.76 5.37
CA GLY A 8 -0.94 19.32 5.16
C GLY A 8 -2.22 18.87 4.47
N LYS A 9 -2.35 19.11 3.16
CA LYS A 9 -3.40 18.56 2.31
C LYS A 9 -3.05 17.10 2.15
N HIS A 10 -3.57 16.31 3.07
CA HIS A 10 -3.67 14.89 2.89
C HIS A 10 -4.63 14.68 1.72
N ASP A 11 -4.27 13.80 0.81
CA ASP A 11 -5.20 13.39 -0.23
C ASP A 11 -6.27 12.50 0.44
N GLU A 12 -7.32 13.15 0.93
CA GLU A 12 -8.44 12.50 1.62
C GLU A 12 -9.18 11.52 0.68
N THR A 13 -9.03 11.68 -0.63
CA THR A 13 -9.68 10.79 -1.61
C THR A 13 -9.03 9.41 -1.68
N ARG A 14 -7.80 9.28 -1.17
CA ARG A 14 -7.02 8.04 -1.16
C ARG A 14 -7.08 7.30 0.17
N GLN A 15 -7.76 7.85 1.18
CA GLN A 15 -7.92 7.18 2.47
C GLN A 15 -8.69 5.88 2.28
N GLY A 16 -8.19 4.79 2.84
CA GLY A 16 -8.82 3.49 2.67
C GLY A 16 -8.51 2.81 1.34
N GLU A 17 -7.53 3.30 0.58
CA GLU A 17 -7.07 2.65 -0.64
C GLU A 17 -6.35 1.33 -0.30
N ALA A 18 -6.82 0.24 -0.90
CA ALA A 18 -6.17 -1.06 -0.81
C ALA A 18 -4.98 -1.12 -1.77
N LEU A 19 -3.80 -1.39 -1.23
CA LEU A 19 -2.57 -1.47 -2.02
C LEU A 19 -2.50 -2.80 -2.80
N VAL A 20 -2.41 -2.71 -4.12
CA VAL A 20 -2.16 -3.85 -5.02
C VAL A 20 -0.88 -3.59 -5.79
N LEU A 21 0.11 -4.47 -5.62
CA LEU A 21 1.38 -4.43 -6.31
C LEU A 21 1.36 -5.30 -7.57
N ASP A 22 1.59 -4.68 -8.72
CA ASP A 22 1.88 -5.39 -9.99
C ASP A 22 3.35 -5.85 -10.05
N LYS A 23 3.83 -6.52 -8.99
CA LYS A 23 5.20 -7.08 -8.94
C LYS A 23 5.13 -8.58 -9.25
N PRO A 24 5.96 -9.11 -10.16
CA PRO A 24 6.01 -10.55 -10.40
C PRO A 24 6.46 -11.26 -9.13
N ILE A 25 5.55 -12.07 -8.56
CA ILE A 25 5.81 -12.86 -7.35
C ILE A 25 6.84 -13.94 -7.70
N LEU A 26 8.10 -13.74 -7.27
CA LEU A 26 9.20 -14.66 -7.56
C LEU A 26 9.08 -15.99 -6.80
N LYS A 27 8.39 -16.00 -5.66
CA LYS A 27 8.04 -17.18 -4.87
C LYS A 27 6.62 -17.01 -4.38
N ASN A 28 5.64 -17.77 -4.86
CA ASN A 28 4.27 -17.66 -4.33
C ASN A 28 4.07 -18.71 -3.23
N ASN A 29 3.94 -18.26 -1.98
CA ASN A 29 3.69 -19.15 -0.85
C ASN A 29 2.19 -19.33 -0.55
N GLY A 30 1.32 -18.83 -1.44
CA GLY A 30 -0.14 -18.88 -1.32
C GLY A 30 -0.72 -17.95 -0.25
N ARG A 31 0.11 -17.08 0.34
CA ARG A 31 -0.31 -16.15 1.38
C ARG A 31 -0.68 -14.82 0.75
N LYS A 32 -1.87 -14.34 1.05
CA LYS A 32 -2.36 -13.06 0.58
C LYS A 32 -2.13 -11.99 1.66
N LEU A 33 -2.01 -10.75 1.22
CA LEU A 33 -1.72 -9.58 2.05
C LEU A 33 -2.68 -8.47 1.64
N TYR A 34 -3.49 -8.01 2.59
CA TYR A 34 -4.32 -6.83 2.40
C TYR A 34 -3.74 -5.69 3.23
N ILE A 35 -3.41 -4.58 2.57
CA ILE A 35 -2.95 -3.36 3.23
C ILE A 35 -3.86 -2.23 2.79
N GLU A 36 -4.40 -1.53 3.77
CA GLU A 36 -5.24 -0.37 3.59
C GLU A 36 -4.58 0.83 4.28
N SER A 37 -4.23 1.83 3.49
CA SER A 37 -3.43 2.97 3.97
C SER A 37 -4.32 4.13 4.39
N TYR A 38 -4.05 4.65 5.58
CA TYR A 38 -4.71 5.81 6.17
C TYR A 38 -3.67 6.82 6.63
N GLY A 39 -3.99 8.11 6.58
CA GLY A 39 -3.14 9.21 7.06
C GLY A 39 -2.47 9.99 5.92
N CYS A 40 -1.23 10.42 6.13
CA CYS A 40 -0.51 11.29 5.18
C CYS A 40 0.17 10.50 4.07
N ALA A 41 0.70 11.22 3.06
CA ALA A 41 1.47 10.63 1.96
C ALA A 41 2.62 9.70 2.42
N MET A 42 3.22 9.97 3.60
CA MET A 42 4.26 9.12 4.18
C MET A 42 3.75 7.70 4.45
N ASN A 43 2.52 7.55 4.94
CA ASN A 43 1.96 6.23 5.24
C ASN A 43 1.72 5.40 3.96
N PHE A 44 1.37 6.04 2.84
CA PHE A 44 1.25 5.36 1.55
C PHE A 44 2.61 4.89 1.05
N SER A 45 3.63 5.74 1.12
CA SER A 45 5.01 5.34 0.77
C SER A 45 5.51 4.22 1.67
N ASP A 46 5.27 4.27 2.98
CA ASP A 46 5.68 3.21 3.91
C ASP A 46 4.96 1.88 3.61
N SER A 47 3.68 1.94 3.22
CA SER A 47 2.88 0.77 2.86
C SER A 47 3.44 0.07 1.61
N GLU A 48 3.88 0.83 0.59
CA GLU A 48 4.54 0.28 -0.60
C GLU A 48 5.86 -0.41 -0.28
N ILE A 49 6.67 0.17 0.62
CA ILE A 49 7.92 -0.45 1.07
C ILE A 49 7.65 -1.77 1.79
N VAL A 50 6.69 -1.80 2.72
CA VAL A 50 6.29 -3.02 3.44
C VAL A 50 5.81 -4.09 2.47
N ALA A 51 4.95 -3.72 1.53
CA ALA A 51 4.41 -4.64 0.54
C ALA A 51 5.51 -5.20 -0.39
N SER A 52 6.51 -4.39 -0.79
CA SER A 52 7.64 -4.89 -1.59
C SER A 52 8.51 -5.89 -0.82
N ILE A 53 8.75 -5.66 0.47
CA ILE A 53 9.51 -6.61 1.32
C ILE A 53 8.75 -7.94 1.45
N LEU A 54 7.45 -7.87 1.66
CA LEU A 54 6.61 -9.07 1.80
C LEU A 54 6.41 -9.81 0.47
N ALA A 55 6.34 -9.10 -0.65
CA ALA A 55 6.35 -9.70 -1.98
C ALA A 55 7.62 -10.54 -2.21
N ASP A 56 8.78 -10.06 -1.76
CA ASP A 56 10.04 -10.81 -1.84
C ASP A 56 10.07 -12.04 -0.91
N GLN A 57 9.26 -12.04 0.15
CA GLN A 57 9.01 -13.20 1.02
C GLN A 57 7.91 -14.14 0.51
N GLY A 58 7.23 -13.74 -0.57
CA GLY A 58 6.26 -14.55 -1.29
C GLY A 58 4.80 -14.36 -0.91
N PHE A 59 4.47 -13.17 -0.42
CA PHE A 59 3.10 -12.72 -0.23
C PHE A 59 2.57 -11.99 -1.47
N GLU A 60 1.31 -12.22 -1.77
CA GLU A 60 0.60 -11.55 -2.86
C GLU A 60 -0.36 -10.51 -2.30
N THR A 61 -0.29 -9.28 -2.77
CA THR A 61 -1.23 -8.24 -2.32
C THR A 61 -2.60 -8.43 -2.94
N THR A 62 -3.67 -8.27 -2.16
CA THR A 62 -5.06 -8.34 -2.64
C THR A 62 -5.85 -7.09 -2.23
N SER A 63 -6.80 -6.69 -3.07
CA SER A 63 -7.78 -5.64 -2.77
C SER A 63 -9.01 -6.15 -2.02
N ASP A 64 -9.16 -7.48 -1.89
CA ASP A 64 -10.27 -8.08 -1.12
C ASP A 64 -9.78 -8.53 0.25
N PHE A 65 -10.23 -7.84 1.30
CA PHE A 65 -9.92 -8.18 2.69
C PHE A 65 -10.36 -9.61 3.08
N LYS A 66 -11.35 -10.20 2.39
CA LYS A 66 -11.82 -11.56 2.64
C LYS A 66 -10.93 -12.63 2.05
N GLU A 67 -10.11 -12.26 1.07
CA GLU A 67 -9.18 -13.18 0.44
C GLU A 67 -7.82 -13.23 1.14
N ALA A 68 -7.54 -12.27 2.03
CA ALA A 68 -6.27 -12.16 2.75
C ALA A 68 -6.09 -13.21 3.87
#